data_AF-A0A7C5IAT5-F1
#
_entry.id   AF-A0A7C5IAT5-F1
#
_cell.length_a   1.000
_cell.length_b   1.000
_cell.length_c   1.000
_cell.angle_alpha   90.00
_cell.angle_beta   90.00
_cell.angle_gamma   90.00
#
_symmetry.space_group_name_H-M   'P 1'
#
loop_
_entity.id
_entity.type
_entity.pdbx_description
1 polymer ?
#
loop_
_entity_poly.entity_id
_entity_poly.type
_entity_poly.pdbx_seq_one_letter_code
_entity_poly.pdbx_strand_id
1 'polypeptide(L)'
;MSGCRCLSVVAFVCVGLLWASAASAGGYEYPDGGVVAVGRGGAFAAKADDLSAIYFNPAGLAGQKGTRLLFTTNLARQAITFTRAGTDPSGGPFPAVSNSVGFFTGDAHIGAPIFGVSSDFGLKDITFALGVHAPPAYGATRYPKDGPQRFALIDMDVALVFYDLSIGWRAHPRLDLGVSLQLGHMLKTKMSQAVNAWFAEGSGPSAGYDTIVHLKFDPGFSLGMLLGAIYRPPVKGLTIGLAIRP
;
A
#
# COMPACT_ATOMS: atom_id res chain seq x y z
N MET A 1 -11.27 -9.08 -42.81
CA MET A 1 -9.90 -8.88 -42.26
C MET A 1 -9.90 -8.68 -40.73
N SER A 2 -10.64 -9.49 -39.98
CA SER A 2 -10.79 -9.37 -38.50
C SER A 2 -9.92 -10.35 -37.70
N GLY A 3 -9.34 -11.39 -38.33
CA GLY A 3 -8.58 -12.44 -37.63
C GLY A 3 -7.18 -12.05 -37.18
N CYS A 4 -6.54 -11.07 -37.84
CA CYS A 4 -5.14 -10.73 -37.55
C CYS A 4 -4.97 -9.91 -36.24
N ARG A 5 -6.00 -9.16 -35.83
CA ARG A 5 -5.95 -8.31 -34.63
C ARG A 5 -6.08 -9.08 -33.31
N CYS A 6 -6.90 -10.14 -33.27
CA CYS A 6 -6.99 -11.01 -32.09
C CYS A 6 -5.69 -11.79 -31.86
N LEU A 7 -5.05 -12.25 -32.94
CA LEU A 7 -3.81 -13.02 -32.86
C LEU A 7 -2.65 -12.19 -32.28
N SER A 8 -2.55 -10.91 -32.65
CA SER A 8 -1.54 -10.00 -32.10
C SER A 8 -1.77 -9.65 -30.63
N VAL A 9 -3.02 -9.51 -30.18
CA VAL A 9 -3.33 -9.23 -28.76
C VAL A 9 -3.03 -10.44 -27.89
N VAL A 10 -3.39 -11.64 -28.35
CA VAL A 10 -3.09 -12.91 -27.65
C VAL A 10 -1.58 -13.13 -27.57
N ALA A 11 -0.85 -12.90 -28.67
CA ALA A 11 0.61 -13.02 -28.68
C ALA A 11 1.30 -12.04 -27.70
N PHE A 12 0.80 -10.80 -27.58
CA PHE A 12 1.36 -9.81 -26.64
C PHE A 12 1.15 -10.19 -25.17
N VAL A 13 -0.01 -10.76 -24.84
CA VAL A 13 -0.32 -11.26 -23.49
C VAL A 13 0.55 -12.49 -23.15
N CYS A 14 0.74 -13.42 -24.09
CA CYS A 14 1.57 -14.60 -23.87
C CYS A 14 3.07 -14.29 -23.70
N VAL A 15 3.60 -13.26 -24.38
CA VAL A 15 5.00 -12.84 -24.20
C VAL A 15 5.23 -12.17 -22.84
N GLY A 16 4.23 -11.46 -22.30
CA GLY A 16 4.29 -10.88 -20.95
C GLY A 16 4.35 -11.93 -19.83
N LEU A 17 3.72 -13.09 -20.02
CA LEU A 17 3.75 -14.20 -19.06
C LEU A 17 5.11 -14.91 -18.99
N LEU A 18 5.98 -14.74 -20.00
CA LEU A 18 7.34 -15.29 -20.00
C LEU A 18 8.33 -14.45 -19.18
N TRP A 19 7.91 -13.26 -18.72
CA TRP A 19 8.64 -12.40 -17.81
C TRP A 19 8.12 -12.55 -16.37
N ALA A 20 8.05 -13.79 -15.87
CA ALA A 20 7.83 -14.02 -14.46
C ALA A 20 9.07 -13.56 -13.68
N SER A 21 9.06 -12.31 -13.20
CA SER A 21 10.04 -11.83 -12.24
C SER A 21 9.79 -12.45 -10.86
N ALA A 22 10.80 -12.39 -9.99
CA ALA A 22 10.60 -12.72 -8.59
C ALA A 22 9.44 -11.89 -8.03
N ALA A 23 8.44 -12.55 -7.46
CA ALA A 23 7.34 -11.85 -6.81
C ALA A 23 7.88 -11.11 -5.59
N SER A 24 7.76 -9.77 -5.60
CA SER A 24 7.98 -8.97 -4.40
C SER A 24 6.75 -9.11 -3.51
N ALA A 25 6.93 -9.60 -2.29
CA ALA A 25 5.83 -9.65 -1.33
C ALA A 25 5.39 -8.22 -0.99
N GLY A 26 4.08 -7.98 -0.86
CA GLY A 26 3.52 -6.68 -0.51
C GLY A 26 3.91 -6.16 0.89
N GLY A 27 4.60 -6.97 1.69
CA GLY A 27 5.02 -6.61 3.04
C GLY A 27 3.83 -6.27 3.92
N TYR A 28 3.75 -5.02 4.37
CA TYR A 28 2.63 -4.50 5.16
C TYR A 28 1.45 -4.06 4.30
N GLU A 29 1.65 -3.85 3.00
CA GLU A 29 0.64 -3.38 2.07
C GLU A 29 -0.23 -4.54 1.54
N TYR A 30 -1.49 -4.22 1.29
CA TYR A 30 -2.49 -5.05 0.65
C TYR A 30 -2.94 -4.36 -0.65
N PRO A 31 -3.63 -5.07 -1.57
CA PRO A 31 -3.57 -4.80 -3.02
C PRO A 31 -3.59 -3.32 -3.41
N ASP A 32 -4.66 -2.58 -3.11
CA ASP A 32 -4.75 -1.19 -3.51
C ASP A 32 -5.79 -0.36 -2.76
N GLY A 33 -5.66 0.97 -2.85
CA GLY A 33 -6.55 2.00 -2.31
C GLY A 33 -7.78 2.28 -3.19
N GLY A 34 -8.98 2.24 -2.62
CA GLY A 34 -10.19 2.77 -3.26
C GLY A 34 -11.00 1.79 -4.12
N VAL A 35 -12.30 2.07 -4.21
CA VAL A 35 -13.33 1.14 -4.74
C VAL A 35 -13.00 0.59 -6.13
N VAL A 36 -12.57 1.45 -7.07
CA VAL A 36 -12.33 1.03 -8.46
C VAL A 36 -11.07 0.16 -8.58
N ALA A 37 -9.97 0.56 -7.92
CA ALA A 37 -8.73 -0.19 -7.97
C ALA A 37 -8.88 -1.55 -7.27
N VAL A 38 -9.49 -1.57 -6.08
CA VAL A 38 -9.79 -2.81 -5.34
C VAL A 38 -10.70 -3.71 -6.16
N GLY A 39 -11.78 -3.18 -6.75
CA GLY A 39 -12.71 -3.95 -7.59
C GLY A 39 -12.08 -4.53 -8.87
N ARG A 40 -10.88 -4.06 -9.23
CA ARG A 40 -10.08 -4.54 -10.36
C ARG A 40 -8.87 -5.36 -9.95
N GLY A 41 -8.76 -5.74 -8.67
CA GLY A 41 -7.60 -6.47 -8.15
C GLY A 41 -6.29 -5.69 -8.30
N GLY A 42 -6.35 -4.35 -8.20
CA GLY A 42 -5.20 -3.44 -8.34
C GLY A 42 -4.84 -3.04 -9.78
N ALA A 43 -5.57 -3.52 -10.79
CA ALA A 43 -5.32 -3.17 -12.19
C ALA A 43 -5.82 -1.75 -12.54
N PHE A 44 -5.08 -0.71 -12.11
CA PHE A 44 -5.54 0.68 -12.22
C PHE A 44 -4.54 1.70 -12.78
N ALA A 45 -3.24 1.39 -12.88
CA ALA A 45 -2.20 2.35 -13.28
C ALA A 45 -2.41 3.08 -14.63
N ALA A 46 -3.00 2.41 -15.62
CA ALA A 46 -3.30 3.00 -16.94
C ALA A 46 -4.66 3.67 -17.02
N LYS A 47 -5.54 3.42 -16.04
CA LYS A 47 -6.90 3.96 -16.01
C LYS A 47 -6.96 5.24 -15.18
N ALA A 48 -6.47 5.20 -13.94
CA ALA A 48 -6.35 6.29 -12.95
C ALA A 48 -6.94 7.67 -13.33
N ASP A 49 -8.22 7.75 -13.72
CA ASP A 49 -8.83 8.94 -14.35
C ASP A 49 -9.73 9.73 -13.40
N ASP A 50 -9.67 9.37 -12.13
CA ASP A 50 -10.23 10.12 -11.01
C ASP A 50 -9.09 10.72 -10.16
N LEU A 51 -9.45 11.33 -9.03
CA LEU A 51 -8.49 12.02 -8.20
C LEU A 51 -7.58 11.09 -7.38
N SER A 52 -7.88 9.78 -7.31
CA SER A 52 -6.93 8.82 -6.74
C SER A 52 -5.65 8.67 -7.58
N ALA A 53 -5.61 9.25 -8.78
CA ALA A 53 -4.41 9.45 -9.60
C ALA A 53 -3.22 10.01 -8.81
N ILE A 54 -3.44 10.82 -7.76
CA ILE A 54 -2.37 11.35 -6.90
C ILE A 54 -1.52 10.24 -6.26
N TYR A 55 -2.15 9.08 -5.97
CA TYR A 55 -1.53 7.89 -5.39
C TYR A 55 -1.09 6.87 -6.46
N PHE A 56 -1.90 6.71 -7.52
CA PHE A 56 -1.71 5.66 -8.54
C PHE A 56 -0.82 6.08 -9.70
N ASN A 57 -1.19 7.16 -10.40
CA ASN A 57 -0.51 7.64 -11.59
C ASN A 57 -0.94 9.10 -11.86
N PRO A 58 -0.12 10.11 -11.52
CA PRO A 58 -0.51 11.51 -11.63
C PRO A 58 -0.75 11.96 -13.07
N ALA A 59 -0.28 11.23 -14.09
CA ALA A 59 -0.65 11.52 -15.49
C ALA A 59 -2.16 11.40 -15.72
N GLY A 60 -2.86 10.62 -14.91
CA GLY A 60 -4.32 10.51 -14.96
C GLY A 60 -5.08 11.78 -14.53
N LEU A 61 -4.38 12.75 -13.93
CA LEU A 61 -4.92 14.10 -13.68
C LEU A 61 -5.05 14.91 -14.98
N ALA A 62 -4.24 14.61 -16.00
CA ALA A 62 -4.13 15.41 -17.21
C ALA A 62 -5.46 15.56 -17.96
N GLY A 63 -5.94 16.80 -18.04
CA GLY A 63 -7.17 17.14 -18.75
C GLY A 63 -8.46 16.68 -18.05
N GLN A 64 -8.40 16.32 -16.76
CA GLN A 64 -9.58 16.38 -15.89
C GLN A 64 -10.14 17.81 -15.88
N LYS A 65 -11.47 17.95 -15.83
CA LYS A 65 -12.15 19.24 -16.00
C LYS A 65 -12.85 19.73 -14.75
N GLY A 66 -12.72 21.03 -14.51
CA GLY A 66 -13.33 21.72 -13.37
C GLY A 66 -12.73 21.31 -12.04
N THR A 67 -13.39 21.74 -10.96
CA THR A 67 -13.00 21.40 -9.60
C THR A 67 -13.65 20.08 -9.17
N ARG A 68 -12.85 19.13 -8.71
CA ARG A 68 -13.30 17.79 -8.31
C ARG A 68 -12.88 17.51 -6.89
N LEU A 69 -13.73 16.80 -6.16
CA LEU A 69 -13.47 16.30 -4.81
C LEU A 69 -13.59 14.79 -4.82
N LEU A 70 -12.72 14.11 -4.08
CA LEU A 70 -12.78 12.67 -3.90
C LEU A 70 -12.46 12.33 -2.45
N PHE A 71 -13.26 11.43 -1.90
CA PHE A 71 -12.97 10.73 -0.66
C PHE A 71 -13.25 9.25 -0.89
N THR A 72 -12.29 8.41 -0.56
CA THR A 72 -12.45 6.96 -0.56
C THR A 72 -11.60 6.38 0.55
N THR A 73 -12.01 5.26 1.14
CA THR A 73 -11.22 4.57 2.17
C THR A 73 -11.47 3.07 2.09
N ASN A 74 -10.47 2.30 2.50
CA ASN A 74 -10.55 0.86 2.58
C ASN A 74 -10.70 0.43 4.05
N LEU A 75 -11.71 -0.39 4.33
CA LEU A 75 -11.83 -1.08 5.60
C LEU A 75 -11.26 -2.48 5.44
N ALA A 76 -10.15 -2.74 6.12
CA ALA A 76 -9.38 -3.97 5.96
C ALA A 76 -9.33 -4.72 7.30
N ARG A 77 -9.43 -6.05 7.26
CA ARG A 77 -9.28 -6.94 8.42
C ARG A 77 -8.29 -8.06 8.08
N GLN A 78 -7.24 -8.16 8.87
CA GLN A 78 -6.21 -9.19 8.70
C GLN A 78 -6.33 -10.26 9.79
N ALA A 79 -6.67 -11.48 9.38
CA ALA A 79 -6.68 -12.63 10.26
C ALA A 79 -5.38 -13.42 10.07
N ILE A 80 -4.40 -13.22 10.97
CA ILE A 80 -3.17 -14.01 11.02
C ILE A 80 -3.21 -14.89 12.26
N THR A 81 -2.85 -16.16 12.09
CA THR A 81 -2.64 -17.10 13.18
C THR A 81 -1.21 -17.61 13.11
N PHE A 82 -0.51 -17.56 14.24
CA PHE A 82 0.84 -18.04 14.39
C PHE A 82 0.84 -19.33 15.20
N THR A 83 1.59 -20.32 14.71
CA THR A 83 1.85 -21.58 15.41
C THR A 83 3.35 -21.76 15.51
N ARG A 84 3.86 -21.86 16.74
CA ARG A 84 5.29 -22.06 16.98
C ARG A 84 5.65 -23.53 16.74
N ALA A 85 6.69 -23.77 15.96
CA ALA A 85 7.26 -25.10 15.81
C ALA A 85 7.98 -25.56 17.10
N GLY A 86 7.99 -26.87 17.34
CA GLY A 86 8.59 -27.49 18.51
C GLY A 86 7.58 -27.79 19.62
N THR A 87 8.11 -28.09 20.79
CA THR A 87 7.36 -28.61 21.92
C THR A 87 7.33 -27.60 23.05
N ASP A 88 6.16 -27.42 23.67
CA ASP A 88 5.97 -26.60 24.84
C ASP A 88 6.52 -27.29 26.12
N PRO A 89 6.59 -26.59 27.26
CA PRO A 89 7.07 -27.19 28.51
C PRO A 89 6.25 -28.37 29.03
N SER A 90 5.02 -28.57 28.52
CA SER A 90 4.16 -29.70 28.89
C SER A 90 4.40 -30.95 28.04
N GLY A 91 5.24 -30.85 27.01
CA GLY A 91 5.52 -31.95 26.08
C GLY A 91 4.61 -32.00 24.85
N GLY A 92 3.70 -31.02 24.69
CA GLY A 92 2.80 -30.91 23.54
C GLY A 92 3.21 -29.83 22.53
N PRO A 93 2.51 -29.70 21.39
CA PRO A 93 2.73 -28.56 20.49
C PRO A 93 2.32 -27.25 21.16
N PHE A 94 3.00 -26.15 20.81
CA PHE A 94 2.59 -24.83 21.27
C PHE A 94 1.18 -24.47 20.77
N PRO A 95 0.33 -23.84 21.61
CA PRO A 95 -0.98 -23.38 21.17
C PRO A 95 -0.86 -22.31 20.09
N ALA A 96 -1.73 -22.39 19.09
CA ALA A 96 -1.83 -21.36 18.07
C ALA A 96 -2.38 -20.05 18.67
N VAL A 97 -1.88 -18.92 18.22
CA VAL A 97 -2.30 -17.58 18.65
C VAL A 97 -2.68 -16.73 17.45
N SER A 98 -3.81 -16.05 17.54
CA SER A 98 -4.33 -15.23 16.45
C SER A 98 -4.22 -13.74 16.75
N ASN A 99 -4.08 -12.93 15.70
CA ASN A 99 -4.20 -11.49 15.78
C ASN A 99 -5.59 -11.13 16.32
N SER A 100 -5.62 -10.32 17.36
CA SER A 100 -6.84 -9.85 18.03
C SER A 100 -7.37 -8.52 17.47
N VAL A 101 -6.62 -7.85 16.59
CA VAL A 101 -7.08 -6.62 15.93
C VAL A 101 -8.18 -6.96 14.92
N GLY A 102 -9.31 -6.24 15.02
CA GLY A 102 -10.45 -6.38 14.12
C GLY A 102 -10.23 -5.63 12.79
N PHE A 103 -11.22 -4.83 12.39
CA PHE A 103 -11.01 -3.88 11.30
C PHE A 103 -10.00 -2.81 11.72
N PHE A 104 -9.18 -2.39 10.77
CA PHE A 104 -8.19 -1.33 10.98
C PHE A 104 -8.86 0.07 11.00
N THR A 105 -9.72 0.29 12.00
CA THR A 105 -10.64 1.43 12.09
C THR A 105 -10.76 2.02 13.51
N GLY A 106 -9.76 1.83 14.38
CA GLY A 106 -9.76 2.30 15.77
C GLY A 106 -8.40 2.87 16.21
N ASP A 107 -8.31 3.47 17.41
CA ASP A 107 -7.07 4.05 17.99
C ASP A 107 -6.26 4.96 17.02
N ALA A 108 -6.97 5.79 16.24
CA ALA A 108 -6.48 6.72 15.20
C ALA A 108 -6.30 6.14 13.78
N HIS A 109 -6.78 4.93 13.52
CA HIS A 109 -6.84 4.36 12.16
C HIS A 109 -8.20 4.61 11.52
N ILE A 110 -8.22 5.23 10.33
CA ILE A 110 -9.44 5.47 9.54
C ILE A 110 -9.45 4.63 8.25
N GLY A 111 -8.79 3.47 8.30
CA GLY A 111 -8.46 2.65 7.14
C GLY A 111 -7.31 3.25 6.33
N ALA A 112 -7.36 3.05 5.01
CA ALA A 112 -6.43 3.64 4.06
C ALA A 112 -7.15 4.69 3.19
N PRO A 113 -7.40 5.91 3.70
CA PRO A 113 -8.11 6.93 2.96
C PRO A 113 -7.27 7.48 1.81
N ILE A 114 -7.96 7.93 0.76
CA ILE A 114 -7.48 8.90 -0.21
C ILE A 114 -8.52 10.02 -0.23
N PHE A 115 -8.08 11.23 0.12
CA PHE A 115 -8.86 12.45 0.06
C PHE A 115 -8.13 13.47 -0.81
N GLY A 116 -8.86 14.23 -1.62
CA GLY A 116 -8.23 15.34 -2.32
C GLY A 116 -9.21 16.30 -2.98
N VAL A 117 -8.63 17.38 -3.46
CA VAL A 117 -9.24 18.34 -4.39
C VAL A 117 -8.36 18.48 -5.63
N SER A 118 -8.97 18.53 -6.82
CA SER A 118 -8.28 18.95 -8.04
C SER A 118 -9.00 20.09 -8.72
N SER A 119 -8.26 20.86 -9.52
CA SER A 119 -8.78 21.92 -10.36
C SER A 119 -7.89 22.12 -11.57
N ASP A 120 -8.50 22.33 -12.73
CA ASP A 120 -7.80 22.82 -13.92
C ASP A 120 -7.67 24.35 -13.94
N PHE A 121 -8.36 25.07 -13.03
CA PHE A 121 -8.46 26.53 -13.01
C PHE A 121 -8.83 27.13 -14.39
N GLY A 122 -9.61 26.39 -15.20
CA GLY A 122 -9.97 26.79 -16.56
C GLY A 122 -8.91 26.51 -17.62
N LEU A 123 -7.77 25.88 -17.27
CA LEU A 123 -6.75 25.47 -18.24
C LEU A 123 -7.21 24.25 -19.05
N LYS A 124 -6.76 24.18 -20.30
CA LYS A 124 -7.19 23.11 -21.21
C LYS A 124 -6.47 21.78 -20.94
N ASP A 125 -5.18 21.83 -20.65
CA ASP A 125 -4.32 20.64 -20.71
C ASP A 125 -3.58 20.36 -19.40
N ILE A 126 -3.80 21.18 -18.35
CA ILE A 126 -3.14 21.06 -17.05
C ILE A 126 -4.19 20.95 -15.94
N THR A 127 -3.94 20.07 -14.98
CA THR A 127 -4.74 19.90 -13.78
C THR A 127 -3.81 19.87 -12.57
N PHE A 128 -4.16 20.60 -11.52
CA PHE A 128 -3.48 20.57 -10.24
C PHE A 128 -4.32 19.80 -9.23
N ALA A 129 -3.66 19.14 -8.27
CA ALA A 129 -4.32 18.47 -7.17
C ALA A 129 -3.56 18.64 -5.86
N LEU A 130 -4.33 18.71 -4.78
CA LEU A 130 -3.86 18.61 -3.41
C LEU A 130 -4.60 17.46 -2.75
N GLY A 131 -3.88 16.63 -2.01
CA GLY A 131 -4.50 15.48 -1.38
C GLY A 131 -3.79 15.01 -0.13
N VAL A 132 -4.46 14.09 0.54
CA VAL A 132 -3.94 13.35 1.68
C VAL A 132 -4.30 11.90 1.46
N HIS A 133 -3.33 11.00 1.57
CA HIS A 133 -3.60 9.57 1.53
C HIS A 133 -2.84 8.80 2.60
N ALA A 134 -3.37 7.66 3.00
CA ALA A 134 -2.60 6.65 3.72
C ALA A 134 -2.41 5.43 2.81
N PRO A 135 -1.27 4.74 2.89
CA PRO A 135 -1.05 3.55 2.09
C PRO A 135 -2.07 2.46 2.48
N PRO A 136 -2.49 1.60 1.53
CA PRO A 136 -3.31 0.43 1.83
C PRO A 136 -2.47 -0.61 2.59
N ALA A 137 -2.25 -0.37 3.88
CA ALA A 137 -1.39 -1.19 4.73
C ALA A 137 -2.05 -1.59 6.06
N TYR A 138 -1.65 -2.73 6.61
CA TYR A 138 -2.03 -3.16 7.95
C TYR A 138 -1.04 -2.65 8.99
N GLY A 139 -1.36 -1.49 9.57
CA GLY A 139 -0.50 -0.84 10.56
C GLY A 139 -0.66 -1.37 11.99
N ALA A 140 -1.66 -2.23 12.27
CA ALA A 140 -1.89 -2.73 13.63
C ALA A 140 -2.07 -4.24 13.73
N THR A 141 -1.37 -4.86 14.68
CA THR A 141 -1.55 -6.25 15.07
C THR A 141 -1.33 -6.40 16.57
N ARG A 142 -2.03 -7.33 17.21
CA ARG A 142 -1.92 -7.58 18.65
C ARG A 142 -2.11 -9.05 18.97
N TYR A 143 -1.15 -9.60 19.70
CA TYR A 143 -1.14 -10.99 20.15
C TYR A 143 -0.98 -11.07 21.68
N PRO A 144 -1.25 -12.25 22.29
CA PRO A 144 -1.05 -12.44 23.74
C PRO A 144 0.40 -12.18 24.15
N LYS A 145 0.62 -11.40 25.21
CA LYS A 145 1.97 -11.00 25.68
C LYS A 145 2.87 -12.19 26.00
N ASP A 146 2.31 -13.21 26.64
CA ASP A 146 3.02 -14.42 27.06
C ASP A 146 2.91 -15.56 26.04
N GLY A 147 2.33 -15.26 24.87
CA GLY A 147 2.09 -16.25 23.83
C GLY A 147 3.38 -16.80 23.20
N PRO A 148 3.30 -17.92 22.46
CA PRO A 148 4.46 -18.54 21.82
C PRO A 148 5.17 -17.64 20.78
N GLN A 149 4.45 -16.66 20.23
CA GLN A 149 4.90 -15.69 19.21
C GLN A 149 5.62 -14.47 19.78
N ARG A 150 5.69 -14.32 21.11
CA ARG A 150 6.11 -13.08 21.79
C ARG A 150 7.49 -12.56 21.39
N PHE A 151 8.41 -13.44 20.98
CA PHE A 151 9.75 -13.06 20.50
C PHE A 151 9.76 -12.52 19.06
N ALA A 152 8.66 -12.64 18.33
CA ALA A 152 8.50 -12.08 16.98
C ALA A 152 7.68 -10.79 17.01
N LEU A 153 6.51 -10.82 17.66
CA LEU A 153 5.63 -9.66 17.77
C LEU A 153 4.58 -9.82 18.88
N ILE A 154 4.40 -8.78 19.69
CA ILE A 154 3.33 -8.70 20.69
C ILE A 154 2.28 -7.65 20.28
N ASP A 155 2.74 -6.45 19.95
CA ASP A 155 1.88 -5.30 19.60
C ASP A 155 2.60 -4.50 18.53
N MET A 156 1.92 -4.20 17.44
CA MET A 156 2.33 -3.26 16.39
C MET A 156 1.21 -2.26 16.21
N ASP A 157 1.55 -0.98 16.12
CA ASP A 157 0.62 0.12 15.90
C ASP A 157 1.39 1.26 15.21
N VAL A 158 1.26 1.29 13.89
CA VAL A 158 1.97 2.17 12.96
C VAL A 158 0.95 2.90 12.10
N ALA A 159 1.02 4.22 12.09
CA ALA A 159 0.16 5.08 11.28
C ALA A 159 1.01 6.04 10.44
N LEU A 160 0.80 6.00 9.13
CA LEU A 160 1.48 6.82 8.14
C LEU A 160 0.45 7.56 7.29
N VAL A 161 0.69 8.84 7.06
CA VAL A 161 -0.10 9.66 6.14
C VAL A 161 0.83 10.40 5.20
N PHE A 162 0.40 10.63 3.97
CA PHE A 162 1.10 11.40 2.96
C PHE A 162 0.27 12.60 2.57
N TYR A 163 0.94 13.75 2.43
CA TYR A 163 0.36 14.96 1.83
C TYR A 163 0.88 15.07 0.41
N ASP A 164 -0.03 15.17 -0.57
CA ASP A 164 0.30 15.20 -1.98
C ASP A 164 0.10 16.59 -2.58
N LEU A 165 1.10 17.03 -3.34
CA LEU A 165 0.98 18.11 -4.30
C LEU A 165 1.25 17.55 -5.70
N SER A 166 0.23 17.53 -6.54
CA SER A 166 0.29 16.86 -7.84
C SER A 166 -0.08 17.76 -9.01
N ILE A 167 0.53 17.47 -10.15
CA ILE A 167 0.21 18.10 -11.44
C ILE A 167 0.11 17.01 -12.51
N GLY A 168 -0.91 17.10 -13.36
CA GLY A 168 -1.02 16.34 -14.59
C GLY A 168 -1.06 17.26 -15.79
N TRP A 169 -0.32 16.91 -16.85
CA TRP A 169 -0.21 17.69 -18.07
C TRP A 169 -0.38 16.80 -19.31
N ARG A 170 -1.29 17.21 -20.20
CA ARG A 170 -1.45 16.63 -21.53
C ARG A 170 -0.43 17.26 -22.47
N ALA A 171 0.76 16.65 -22.54
CA ALA A 171 1.84 17.11 -23.42
C ALA A 171 1.54 16.89 -24.91
N HIS A 172 0.71 15.88 -25.24
CA HIS A 172 0.28 15.59 -26.60
C HIS A 172 -1.13 14.95 -26.59
N PRO A 173 -1.93 15.00 -27.67
CA PRO A 173 -3.24 14.32 -27.74
C PRO A 173 -3.24 12.81 -27.43
N ARG A 174 -2.06 12.19 -27.36
CA ARG A 174 -1.85 10.77 -27.05
C ARG A 174 -0.94 10.53 -25.86
N LEU A 175 -0.37 11.57 -25.24
CA LEU A 175 0.59 11.44 -24.14
C LEU A 175 0.21 12.41 -23.03
N ASP A 176 -0.09 11.84 -21.87
CA ASP A 176 -0.25 12.55 -20.61
C ASP A 176 0.94 12.22 -19.71
N LEU A 177 1.42 13.23 -18.99
CA LEU A 177 2.50 13.14 -18.02
C LEU A 177 2.00 13.68 -16.68
N GLY A 178 2.59 13.25 -15.59
CA GLY A 178 2.27 13.81 -14.28
C GLY A 178 3.34 13.56 -13.24
N VAL A 179 3.27 14.37 -12.19
CA VAL A 179 4.16 14.32 -11.03
C VAL A 179 3.35 14.56 -9.77
N SER A 180 3.58 13.78 -8.72
CA SER A 180 3.16 14.07 -7.35
C SER A 180 4.39 14.22 -6.47
N LEU A 181 4.48 15.29 -5.69
CA LEU A 181 5.37 15.38 -4.54
C LEU A 181 4.60 14.89 -3.31
N GLN A 182 5.20 14.00 -2.54
CA GLN A 182 4.55 13.33 -1.41
C GLN A 182 5.35 13.57 -0.14
N LEU A 183 4.76 14.23 0.84
CA LEU A 183 5.35 14.38 2.16
C LEU A 183 4.76 13.33 3.09
N GLY A 184 5.49 12.25 3.34
CA GLY A 184 5.12 11.23 4.30
C GLY A 184 5.33 11.74 5.73
N HIS A 185 4.35 11.49 6.60
CA HIS A 185 4.34 11.86 8.01
C HIS A 185 3.95 10.63 8.83
N MET A 186 4.92 10.15 9.61
CA MET A 186 4.71 9.07 10.56
C MET A 186 4.00 9.62 11.81
N LEU A 187 2.71 9.34 11.94
CA LEU A 187 1.88 9.83 13.04
C LEU A 187 2.13 9.04 14.32
N LYS A 188 2.38 7.75 14.19
CA LYS A 188 2.51 6.82 15.31
C LYS A 188 3.36 5.63 14.91
N THR A 189 4.18 5.18 15.85
CA THR A 189 5.04 4.02 15.67
C THR A 189 5.27 3.37 17.02
N LYS A 190 4.60 2.25 17.24
CA LYS A 190 4.77 1.44 18.43
C LYS A 190 4.92 0.00 18.00
N MET A 191 6.02 -0.63 18.41
CA MET A 191 6.22 -2.05 18.27
C MET A 191 6.71 -2.62 19.60
N SER A 192 6.31 -3.84 19.93
CA SER A 192 6.83 -4.53 21.09
C SER A 192 7.01 -6.02 20.86
N GLN A 193 8.05 -6.56 21.47
CA GLN A 193 8.41 -7.98 21.46
C GLN A 193 9.11 -8.34 22.76
N ALA A 194 9.07 -9.61 23.12
CA ALA A 194 9.90 -10.17 24.17
C ALA A 194 11.32 -10.39 23.65
N VAL A 195 12.31 -10.19 24.52
CA VAL A 195 13.68 -10.65 24.30
C VAL A 195 14.10 -11.46 25.53
N ASN A 196 14.87 -12.52 25.30
CA ASN A 196 15.44 -13.29 26.39
C ASN A 196 16.63 -12.49 26.97
N ALA A 197 16.53 -12.09 28.23
CA ALA A 197 17.58 -11.35 28.93
C ALA A 197 18.62 -12.26 29.61
N TRP A 198 18.57 -13.56 29.37
CA TRP A 198 19.52 -14.56 29.90
C TRP A 198 20.56 -14.95 28.83
N PHE A 199 21.85 -14.84 29.19
CA PHE A 199 22.98 -14.91 28.25
C PHE A 199 23.81 -16.20 28.34
N ALA A 200 23.33 -17.26 29.01
CA ALA A 200 24.09 -18.52 29.09
C ALA A 200 23.97 -19.36 27.81
N GLU A 201 25.08 -19.93 27.33
CA GLU A 201 25.09 -20.83 26.18
C GLU A 201 24.13 -22.03 26.39
N GLY A 202 23.39 -22.39 25.33
CA GLY A 202 22.45 -23.52 25.35
C GLY A 202 21.07 -23.25 25.96
N SER A 203 20.81 -22.03 26.43
CA SER A 203 19.49 -21.66 26.95
C SER A 203 18.54 -21.21 25.84
N GLY A 204 17.55 -22.05 25.53
CA GLY A 204 16.37 -21.62 24.78
C GLY A 204 15.58 -20.56 25.56
N PRO A 205 14.55 -19.92 24.96
CA PRO A 205 13.71 -18.95 25.65
C PRO A 205 13.17 -19.55 26.95
N SER A 206 13.70 -19.09 28.08
CA SER A 206 13.41 -19.60 29.41
C SER A 206 12.28 -18.80 30.02
N ALA A 207 11.23 -19.49 30.48
CA ALA A 207 10.17 -18.85 31.24
C ALA A 207 10.76 -18.29 32.54
N GLY A 208 10.98 -16.98 32.60
CA GLY A 208 11.46 -16.30 33.81
C GLY A 208 12.45 -15.17 33.57
N TYR A 209 13.08 -15.09 32.39
CA TYR A 209 14.07 -14.04 32.07
C TYR A 209 13.68 -13.21 30.84
N ASP A 210 12.42 -13.27 30.42
CA ASP A 210 11.91 -12.48 29.30
C ASP A 210 11.69 -11.02 29.75
N THR A 211 12.17 -10.08 28.94
CA THR A 211 11.82 -8.66 29.09
C THR A 211 11.13 -8.15 27.82
N ILE A 212 10.19 -7.21 27.97
CA ILE A 212 9.48 -6.63 26.84
C ILE A 212 10.21 -5.37 26.39
N VAL A 213 10.69 -5.40 25.15
CA VAL A 213 11.25 -4.23 24.50
C VAL A 213 10.14 -3.47 23.79
N HIS A 214 10.06 -2.17 24.05
CA HIS A 214 9.17 -1.25 23.34
C HIS A 214 10.00 -0.40 22.38
N LEU A 215 9.77 -0.58 21.08
CA LEU A 215 10.30 0.32 20.06
C LEU A 215 9.27 1.40 19.79
N LYS A 216 9.72 2.65 19.99
CA LYS A 216 8.99 3.85 19.61
C LYS A 216 9.92 4.68 18.74
N PHE A 217 9.41 5.16 17.62
CA PHE A 217 10.12 6.11 16.78
C PHE A 217 9.46 7.46 16.96
N ASP A 218 10.27 8.52 16.99
CA ASP A 218 9.75 9.87 17.01
C ASP A 218 9.06 10.18 15.66
N PRO A 219 7.98 10.98 15.67
CA PRO A 219 7.33 11.42 14.44
C PRO A 219 8.33 12.07 13.49
N GLY A 220 8.30 11.63 12.24
CA GLY A 220 9.24 12.07 11.23
C GLY A 220 8.55 12.36 9.91
N PHE A 221 9.21 13.21 9.12
CA PHE A 221 8.81 13.51 7.75
C PHE A 221 9.77 12.85 6.76
N SER A 222 9.22 12.31 5.68
CA SER A 222 9.98 11.79 4.55
C SER A 222 9.45 12.39 3.26
N LEU A 223 10.36 12.81 2.37
CA LEU A 223 9.99 13.31 1.05
C LEU A 223 10.04 12.17 0.04
N GLY A 224 8.96 12.01 -0.71
CA GLY A 224 8.85 11.11 -1.85
C GLY A 224 8.30 11.82 -3.07
N MET A 225 8.32 11.12 -4.20
CA MET A 225 7.66 11.57 -5.42
C MET A 225 7.06 10.41 -6.17
N LEU A 226 6.07 10.69 -7.02
CA LEU A 226 5.49 9.74 -7.95
C LEU A 226 5.51 10.37 -9.34
N LEU A 227 6.09 9.67 -10.30
CA LEU A 227 6.12 10.08 -11.70
C LEU A 227 5.16 9.20 -12.49
N GLY A 228 4.43 9.82 -13.42
CA GLY A 228 3.39 9.15 -14.19
C GLY A 228 3.44 9.47 -15.67
N ALA A 229 3.12 8.48 -16.50
CA ALA A 229 2.86 8.64 -17.92
C ALA A 229 1.69 7.76 -18.37
N ILE A 230 0.85 8.28 -19.27
CA ILE A 230 -0.22 7.53 -19.94
C ILE A 230 -0.13 7.79 -21.44
N TYR A 231 0.04 6.71 -22.20
CA TYR A 231 0.08 6.72 -23.66
C TYR A 231 -1.14 6.04 -24.26
N ARG A 232 -1.79 6.73 -25.21
CA ARG A 232 -2.96 6.26 -25.96
C ARG A 232 -2.57 6.00 -27.42
N PRO A 233 -2.14 4.78 -27.78
CA PRO A 233 -1.82 4.44 -29.16
C PRO A 233 -3.04 4.57 -30.07
N PRO A 234 -2.86 4.62 -31.40
CA PRO A 234 -3.95 4.64 -32.38
C PRO A 234 -4.67 3.27 -32.51
N VAL A 235 -4.77 2.52 -31.42
CA VAL A 235 -5.49 1.26 -31.31
C VAL A 235 -6.66 1.48 -30.35
N LYS A 236 -7.89 1.30 -30.85
CA LYS A 236 -9.09 1.50 -30.03
C LYS A 236 -9.08 0.56 -28.82
N GLY A 237 -9.35 1.12 -27.64
CA GLY A 237 -9.44 0.35 -26.40
C GLY A 237 -8.10 0.04 -25.73
N LEU A 238 -6.96 0.41 -26.31
CA LEU A 238 -5.65 0.22 -25.70
C LEU A 238 -5.17 1.52 -25.05
N THR A 239 -4.74 1.44 -23.80
CA THR A 239 -4.08 2.51 -23.06
C THR A 239 -2.96 1.90 -22.24
N ILE A 240 -1.78 2.50 -22.30
CA ILE A 240 -0.59 2.03 -21.60
C ILE A 240 -0.25 3.08 -20.55
N GLY A 241 -0.12 2.66 -19.30
CA GLY A 241 0.27 3.53 -18.19
C GLY A 241 1.57 3.04 -17.56
N LEU A 242 2.41 3.98 -17.15
CA LEU A 242 3.60 3.76 -16.37
C LEU A 242 3.57 4.71 -15.17
N ALA A 243 3.83 4.18 -13.98
CA ALA A 243 3.99 4.97 -12.77
C ALA A 243 5.22 4.46 -12.02
N ILE A 244 6.05 5.38 -11.52
CA ILE A 244 7.30 5.08 -10.82
C ILE A 244 7.39 5.93 -9.57
N ARG A 245 7.63 5.27 -8.43
CA ARG A 245 7.94 5.88 -7.14
C ARG A 245 9.41 5.56 -6.83
N PRO A 246 10.36 6.49 -7.08
CA PRO A 246 11.79 6.27 -6.86
C PRO A 246 12.18 6.24 -5.38
#